data_AF-A0A939CHX2-F1
#
_entry.id   AF-A0A939CHX2-F1
#
_cell.length_a   1.000
_cell.length_b   1.000
_cell.length_c   1.000
_cell.angle_alpha   90.00
_cell.angle_beta   90.00
_cell.angle_gamma   90.00
#
_symmetry.space_group_name_H-M   'P 1'
#
loop_
_entity.id
_entity.type
_entity.pdbx_description
1 polymer ?
#
loop_
_entity_poly.entity_id
_entity_poly.type
_entity_poly.pdbx_seq_one_letter_code
_entity_poly.pdbx_strand_id
1 'polypeptide(L)'
;MGKYHITHDYDSLLDELLKLEERLAYISENGIAVGIVASEVAKKKSGGTFRVHADCRKVPAYWRTFVPYDFLITIYEPNCVGLDIDQLRILLMHELLHIGVREDDPMKTFVRDHDLTDFRCIVDEYGRDWSKTRTE
;
A
#
# COMPACT_ATOMS: atom_id res chain seq x y z
N MET A 1 -7.32 19.80 -7.60
CA MET A 1 -8.06 18.56 -7.90
C MET A 1 -7.02 17.45 -7.94
N GLY A 2 -7.13 16.41 -7.10
CA GLY A 2 -6.22 15.27 -7.18
C GLY A 2 -6.43 14.60 -8.54
N LYS A 3 -5.36 14.41 -9.31
CA LYS A 3 -5.42 13.66 -10.55
C LYS A 3 -5.08 12.21 -10.23
N TYR A 4 -6.13 11.42 -10.04
CA TYR A 4 -6.02 9.98 -9.83
C TYR A 4 -6.35 9.26 -11.12
N HIS A 5 -5.65 8.17 -11.40
CA HIS A 5 -5.96 7.28 -12.51
C HIS A 5 -5.77 5.82 -12.10
N ILE A 6 -6.50 4.93 -12.78
CA ILE A 6 -6.29 3.48 -12.65
C ILE A 6 -4.97 3.16 -13.32
N THR A 7 -4.12 2.40 -12.64
CA THR A 7 -2.85 1.89 -13.18
C THR A 7 -2.82 0.38 -13.01
N HIS A 8 -2.13 -0.28 -13.94
CA HIS A 8 -1.87 -1.72 -13.93
C HIS A 8 -0.37 -2.02 -13.78
N ASP A 9 0.47 -0.99 -13.63
CA ASP A 9 1.93 -1.12 -13.60
C ASP A 9 2.41 -1.92 -12.38
N TYR A 10 1.58 -2.00 -11.35
CA TYR A 10 1.86 -2.67 -10.09
C TYR A 10 1.16 -4.03 -9.96
N ASP A 11 0.35 -4.45 -10.95
CA ASP A 11 -0.46 -5.66 -10.86
C ASP A 11 0.41 -6.89 -10.66
N SER A 12 1.56 -6.99 -11.35
CA SER A 12 2.48 -8.11 -11.20
C SER A 12 3.10 -8.17 -9.79
N LEU A 13 3.46 -7.03 -9.21
CA LEU A 13 4.02 -6.97 -7.85
C LEU A 13 2.94 -7.29 -6.81
N LEU A 14 1.73 -6.77 -7.00
CA LEU A 14 0.60 -7.05 -6.12
C LEU A 14 0.29 -8.56 -6.10
N ASP A 15 0.19 -9.16 -7.29
CA ASP A 15 -0.05 -10.59 -7.45
C ASP A 15 1.04 -11.43 -6.81
N GLU A 16 2.31 -11.07 -6.99
CA GLU A 16 3.44 -11.76 -6.38
C GLU A 16 3.35 -11.71 -4.85
N LEU A 17 3.14 -10.51 -4.28
CA LEU A 17 3.05 -10.31 -2.82
C LEU A 17 1.89 -11.11 -2.22
N LEU A 18 0.70 -11.03 -2.82
CA LEU A 18 -0.49 -11.75 -2.33
C LEU A 18 -0.37 -13.28 -2.46
N LYS A 19 0.53 -13.79 -3.31
CA LYS A 19 0.79 -15.22 -3.51
C LYS A 19 1.93 -15.75 -2.63
N LEU A 20 2.99 -14.98 -2.45
CA LEU A 20 4.25 -15.48 -1.87
C LEU A 20 4.52 -14.98 -0.44
N GLU A 21 3.93 -13.87 -0.02
CA GLU A 21 4.17 -13.33 1.33
C GLU A 21 3.18 -13.93 2.33
N GLU A 22 3.65 -14.85 3.19
CA GLU A 22 2.83 -15.52 4.20
C GLU A 22 2.11 -14.54 5.13
N ARG A 23 2.74 -13.40 5.45
CA ARG A 23 2.12 -12.35 6.28
C ARG A 23 0.87 -11.75 5.63
N LEU A 24 0.69 -11.88 4.32
CA LEU A 24 -0.43 -11.34 3.55
C LEU A 24 -1.43 -12.41 3.13
N ALA A 25 -1.18 -13.70 3.42
CA ALA A 25 -2.02 -14.82 2.99
C ALA A 25 -3.51 -14.64 3.36
N TYR A 26 -3.77 -14.06 4.54
CA TYR A 26 -5.12 -13.79 5.02
C TYR A 26 -5.94 -12.88 4.09
N ILE A 27 -5.30 -12.01 3.30
CA ILE A 27 -6.01 -11.13 2.34
C ILE A 27 -6.68 -11.99 1.28
N SER A 28 -5.91 -12.89 0.66
CA SER A 28 -6.37 -13.82 -0.36
C SER A 28 -7.36 -14.84 0.20
N GLU A 29 -7.07 -15.40 1.39
CA GLU A 29 -7.93 -16.39 2.06
C GLU A 29 -9.31 -15.84 2.44
N ASN A 30 -9.39 -14.56 2.80
CA ASN A 30 -10.66 -13.89 3.10
C ASN A 30 -11.33 -13.28 1.84
N GLY A 31 -10.76 -13.50 0.65
CA GLY A 31 -11.32 -12.99 -0.61
C GLY A 31 -11.35 -11.45 -0.69
N ILE A 32 -10.42 -10.78 -0.01
CA ILE A 32 -10.35 -9.31 0.03
C ILE A 32 -9.80 -8.80 -1.30
N ALA A 33 -10.59 -8.01 -2.02
CA ALA A 33 -10.17 -7.44 -3.29
C ALA A 33 -9.40 -6.12 -3.09
N VAL A 34 -8.17 -6.05 -3.58
CA VAL A 34 -7.31 -4.86 -3.49
C VAL A 34 -7.08 -4.29 -4.88
N GLY A 35 -7.30 -2.99 -5.05
CA GLY A 35 -6.99 -2.26 -6.28
C GLY A 35 -5.87 -1.25 -6.06
N ILE A 36 -5.15 -0.92 -7.13
CA ILE A 36 -4.10 0.12 -7.10
C ILE A 36 -4.52 1.30 -7.97
N VAL A 37 -4.33 2.50 -7.45
CA VAL A 37 -4.54 3.75 -8.17
C VAL A 37 -3.29 4.62 -8.06
N ALA A 38 -2.96 5.32 -9.12
CA ALA A 38 -1.85 6.27 -9.13
C ALA A 38 -2.37 7.71 -9.00
N SER A 39 -1.53 8.56 -8.39
CA SER A 39 -1.75 9.99 -8.26
C SER A 39 -0.60 10.75 -8.89
N GLU A 40 -0.92 11.59 -9.88
CA GLU A 40 0.05 12.50 -10.53
C GLU A 40 0.44 13.67 -9.62
N VAL A 41 -0.18 13.79 -8.45
CA VAL A 41 0.05 14.86 -7.49
C VAL A 41 0.78 14.31 -6.27
N ALA A 42 1.89 14.95 -5.90
CA ALA A 42 2.62 14.63 -4.68
C ALA A 42 1.76 14.84 -3.42
N LYS A 43 1.84 13.91 -2.47
CA LYS A 43 1.22 14.06 -1.15
C LYS A 43 2.25 14.35 -0.06
N LYS A 44 1.86 15.21 0.88
CA LYS A 44 2.59 15.50 2.12
C LYS A 44 1.71 15.15 3.32
N LYS A 45 2.32 14.78 4.45
CA LYS A 45 1.58 14.68 5.71
C LYS A 45 1.02 16.05 6.11
N SER A 46 -0.14 16.06 6.77
CA SER A 46 -0.75 17.29 7.30
C SER A 46 0.23 18.01 8.23
N GLY A 47 0.50 19.28 7.97
CA GLY A 47 1.41 20.11 8.78
C GLY A 47 2.91 19.78 8.65
N GLY A 48 3.31 18.90 7.73
CA GLY A 48 4.68 18.36 7.68
C GLY A 48 5.47 18.64 6.39
N THR A 49 6.79 18.46 6.49
CA THR A 49 7.74 18.40 5.37
C THR A 49 7.85 17.00 4.76
N PHE A 50 7.34 15.97 5.43
CA PHE A 50 7.47 14.57 5.03
C PHE A 50 6.51 14.18 3.90
N ARG A 51 7.07 13.52 2.88
CA ARG A 51 6.33 12.96 1.73
C ARG A 51 5.62 11.67 2.11
N VAL A 52 4.46 11.45 1.49
CA VAL A 52 3.70 10.20 1.58
C VAL A 52 3.84 9.49 0.23
N HIS A 53 4.49 8.32 0.20
CA HIS A 53 4.75 7.58 -1.04
C HIS A 53 3.52 6.81 -1.49
N ALA A 54 2.79 6.22 -0.55
CA ALA A 54 1.51 5.57 -0.80
C ALA A 54 0.57 5.70 0.40
N ASP A 55 -0.71 5.35 0.20
CA ASP A 55 -1.63 5.08 1.29
C ASP A 55 -2.63 3.96 0.97
N CYS A 56 -2.96 3.17 1.99
CA CYS A 56 -4.06 2.20 1.95
C CYS A 56 -5.37 2.81 2.47
N ARG A 57 -6.48 2.57 1.76
CA ARG A 57 -7.82 3.03 2.17
C ARG A 57 -8.85 1.93 1.97
N LYS A 58 -9.74 1.78 2.95
CA LYS A 58 -10.93 0.96 2.79
C LYS A 58 -11.96 1.68 1.90
N VAL A 59 -12.48 0.98 0.91
CA VAL A 59 -13.57 1.48 0.06
C VAL A 59 -14.86 1.49 0.88
N PRO A 60 -15.55 2.64 1.02
CA PRO A 60 -16.82 2.68 1.72
C PRO A 60 -17.85 1.76 1.05
N ALA A 61 -18.66 1.07 1.85
CA ALA A 61 -19.58 0.04 1.35
C ALA A 61 -20.50 0.52 0.21
N TYR A 62 -20.96 1.78 0.26
CA TYR A 62 -21.74 2.39 -0.81
C TYR A 62 -21.00 2.40 -2.17
N TRP A 63 -19.72 2.77 -2.17
CA TRP A 63 -18.90 2.87 -3.38
C TRP A 63 -18.55 1.51 -3.99
N ARG A 64 -18.57 0.43 -3.20
CA ARG A 64 -18.36 -0.95 -3.69
C ARG A 64 -19.41 -1.42 -4.69
N THR A 65 -20.54 -0.72 -4.79
CA THR A 65 -21.53 -0.96 -5.86
C THR A 65 -21.02 -0.55 -7.25
N PHE A 66 -20.02 0.33 -7.31
CA PHE A 66 -19.43 0.83 -8.54
C PHE A 66 -18.02 0.30 -8.82
N VAL A 67 -17.29 -0.13 -7.78
CA VAL A 67 -15.90 -0.62 -7.91
C VAL A 67 -15.73 -2.01 -7.29
N PRO A 68 -14.97 -2.93 -7.92
CA PRO A 68 -14.85 -4.31 -7.47
C PRO A 68 -13.79 -4.49 -6.36
N TYR A 69 -13.53 -3.47 -5.54
CA TYR A 69 -12.44 -3.47 -4.57
C TYR A 69 -12.95 -3.20 -3.14
N ASP A 70 -12.38 -3.91 -2.17
CA ASP A 70 -12.53 -3.67 -0.73
C ASP A 70 -11.59 -2.58 -0.23
N PHE A 71 -10.37 -2.55 -0.76
CA PHE A 71 -9.33 -1.59 -0.43
C PHE A 71 -8.69 -1.02 -1.71
N LEU A 72 -8.28 0.23 -1.63
CA LEU A 72 -7.47 0.89 -2.65
C LEU A 72 -6.15 1.32 -2.04
N ILE A 73 -5.06 0.93 -2.68
CA ILE A 73 -3.73 1.47 -2.43
C ILE A 73 -3.48 2.59 -3.43
N THR A 74 -3.23 3.79 -2.93
CA THR A 74 -2.91 4.96 -3.76
C THR A 74 -1.40 5.16 -3.77
N ILE A 75 -0.77 5.07 -4.95
CA ILE A 75 0.65 5.43 -5.14
C ILE A 75 0.76 6.89 -5.57
N TYR A 76 1.58 7.68 -4.88
CA TYR A 76 1.87 9.07 -5.23
C TYR A 76 3.11 9.13 -6.12
N GLU A 77 2.93 8.95 -7.43
CA GLU A 77 4.03 8.75 -8.39
C GLU A 77 5.15 9.80 -8.28
N PRO A 78 4.87 11.12 -8.13
CA PRO A 78 5.94 12.10 -7.99
C PRO A 78 6.83 11.89 -6.76
N ASN A 79 6.32 11.25 -5.72
CA ASN A 79 7.07 10.91 -4.52
C ASN A 79 7.86 9.62 -4.69
N CYS A 80 7.45 8.72 -5.58
CA CYS A 80 8.09 7.44 -5.85
C CYS A 80 9.16 7.51 -6.97
N VAL A 81 9.36 8.68 -7.59
CA VAL A 81 10.41 8.89 -8.59
C VAL A 81 11.77 8.53 -7.99
N GLY A 82 12.46 7.59 -8.65
CA GLY A 82 13.77 7.09 -8.23
C GLY A 82 13.71 5.80 -7.40
N LEU A 83 12.54 5.37 -6.92
CA LEU A 83 12.44 4.06 -6.30
C LEU A 83 12.68 2.97 -7.33
N ASP A 84 13.56 2.03 -7.01
CA ASP A 84 13.71 0.80 -7.80
C ASP A 84 12.55 -0.19 -7.52
N ILE A 85 12.54 -1.30 -8.23
CA ILE A 85 11.46 -2.28 -8.15
C ILE A 85 11.38 -2.96 -6.77
N ASP A 86 12.50 -3.19 -6.10
CA ASP A 86 12.55 -3.81 -4.78
C ASP A 86 12.01 -2.83 -3.73
N GLN A 87 12.37 -1.55 -3.86
CA GLN A 87 11.85 -0.48 -3.01
C GLN A 87 10.33 -0.28 -3.20
N LEU A 88 9.84 -0.37 -4.44
CA LEU A 88 8.40 -0.35 -4.73
C LEU A 88 7.68 -1.58 -4.18
N ARG A 89 8.31 -2.76 -4.25
CA ARG A 89 7.79 -4.01 -3.66
C ARG A 89 7.63 -3.88 -2.15
N ILE A 90 8.65 -3.36 -1.46
CA ILE A 90 8.61 -3.09 -0.01
C ILE A 90 7.52 -2.07 0.33
N LEU A 91 7.41 -0.99 -0.44
CA LEU A 91 6.37 0.02 -0.27
C LEU A 91 4.97 -0.60 -0.41
N LEU A 92 4.74 -1.42 -1.45
CA LEU A 92 3.44 -2.04 -1.66
C LEU A 92 3.11 -3.06 -0.56
N MET A 93 4.10 -3.85 -0.13
CA MET A 93 3.97 -4.76 1.02
C MET A 93 3.59 -3.99 2.28
N HIS A 94 4.24 -2.85 2.54
CA HIS A 94 3.90 -1.97 3.66
C HIS A 94 2.43 -1.57 3.62
N GLU A 95 1.94 -1.07 2.48
CA GLU A 95 0.55 -0.63 2.34
C GLU A 95 -0.46 -1.78 2.51
N LEU A 96 -0.11 -2.99 2.05
CA LEU A 96 -0.95 -4.19 2.22
C LEU A 96 -1.05 -4.63 3.69
N LEU A 97 0.00 -4.43 4.50
CA LEU A 97 -0.02 -4.77 5.93
C LEU A 97 -0.99 -3.89 6.74
N HIS A 98 -1.36 -2.71 6.23
CA HIS A 98 -2.42 -1.90 6.83
C HIS A 98 -3.79 -2.54 6.70
N ILE A 99 -3.98 -3.56 5.86
CA ILE A 99 -5.27 -4.26 5.78
C ILE A 99 -5.45 -5.07 7.06
N GLY A 100 -6.58 -4.86 7.73
CA GLY A 100 -6.94 -5.57 8.95
C GLY A 100 -8.17 -6.42 8.74
N VAL A 101 -8.17 -7.58 9.37
CA VAL A 101 -9.35 -8.43 9.56
C VAL A 101 -9.58 -8.57 11.06
N ARG A 102 -10.83 -8.41 11.51
CA ARG A 102 -11.18 -8.59 12.92
C ARG A 102 -11.14 -10.06 13.30
N GLU A 103 -10.47 -10.37 14.42
CA GLU A 103 -10.36 -11.75 14.92
C GLU A 103 -11.72 -12.36 15.29
N ASP A 104 -12.65 -11.53 15.80
CA ASP A 104 -14.00 -11.96 16.20
C ASP A 104 -14.99 -12.09 15.03
N ASP A 105 -14.65 -11.51 13.88
CA ASP A 105 -15.52 -11.49 12.70
C ASP A 105 -14.67 -11.29 11.44
N PRO A 106 -14.24 -12.39 10.78
CA PRO A 106 -13.40 -12.31 9.59
C PRO A 106 -14.01 -11.54 8.42
N MET A 107 -15.34 -11.33 8.42
CA MET A 107 -16.02 -10.52 7.41
C MET A 107 -15.87 -9.02 7.66
N LYS A 108 -15.41 -8.62 8.85
CA LYS A 108 -15.16 -7.21 9.20
C LYS A 108 -13.69 -6.86 9.02
N THR A 109 -13.43 -6.21 7.89
CA THR A 109 -12.12 -5.64 7.58
C THR A 109 -11.98 -4.20 8.08
N PHE A 110 -10.76 -3.71 8.28
CA PHE A 110 -10.47 -2.32 8.67
C PHE A 110 -9.09 -1.88 8.15
N VAL A 111 -8.80 -0.59 8.21
CA VAL A 111 -7.41 -0.10 8.00
C VAL A 111 -6.75 -0.06 9.38
N ARG A 112 -5.69 -0.83 9.57
CA ARG A 112 -4.84 -0.80 10.76
C ARG A 112 -4.03 0.49 10.72
N ASP A 113 -3.95 1.18 11.85
CA ASP A 113 -2.91 2.19 12.02
C ASP A 113 -1.58 1.47 12.19
N HIS A 114 -0.60 1.73 11.33
CA HIS A 114 0.76 1.27 11.61
C HIS A 114 1.34 2.06 12.79
N ASP A 115 1.93 1.33 13.73
CA ASP A 115 2.80 1.92 14.74
C ASP A 115 4.21 2.14 14.15
N LEU A 116 5.03 2.98 14.80
CA LEU A 116 6.43 3.25 14.44
C LEU A 116 7.27 1.96 14.26
N THR A 117 6.80 0.85 14.81
CA THR A 117 7.38 -0.49 14.80
C THR A 117 7.38 -1.13 13.40
N ASP A 118 6.39 -0.90 12.55
CA ASP A 118 6.33 -1.55 11.22
C ASP A 118 7.29 -0.90 10.21
N PHE A 119 7.51 0.41 10.35
CA PHE A 119 8.56 1.11 9.61
C PHE A 119 9.95 0.68 10.09
N ARG A 120 10.05 0.27 11.36
CA ARG A 120 11.27 -0.30 11.95
C ARG A 120 11.53 -1.71 11.44
N CYS A 121 10.50 -2.54 11.18
CA CYS A 121 10.65 -3.82 10.47
C CYS A 121 11.22 -3.61 9.05
N ILE A 122 10.72 -2.64 8.30
CA ILE A 122 11.28 -2.31 6.97
C ILE A 122 12.73 -1.84 7.07
N VAL A 123 13.05 -1.01 8.07
CA VAL A 123 14.40 -0.50 8.31
C VAL A 123 15.36 -1.56 8.87
N ASP A 124 14.87 -2.51 9.66
CA ASP A 124 15.65 -3.58 10.29
C ASP A 124 15.88 -4.75 9.30
N GLU A 125 14.92 -5.02 8.41
CA GLU A 125 14.99 -6.08 7.38
C GLU A 125 15.70 -5.61 6.10
N TYR A 126 15.49 -4.35 5.67
CA TYR A 126 16.02 -3.82 4.40
C TYR A 126 17.01 -2.66 4.57
N GLY A 127 17.29 -2.24 5.81
CA GLY A 127 18.23 -1.18 6.15
C GLY A 127 17.61 0.23 6.21
N ARG A 128 18.32 1.16 6.86
CA ARG A 128 17.90 2.58 7.02
C ARG A 128 17.78 3.34 5.70
N ASP A 129 18.40 2.84 4.64
CA ASP A 129 18.50 3.46 3.34
C ASP A 129 17.56 2.81 2.31
N TRP A 130 16.49 2.14 2.76
CA TRP A 130 15.49 1.50 1.90
C TRP A 130 14.90 2.44 0.83
N SER A 131 14.99 3.76 1.01
CA SER A 131 14.52 4.76 0.04
C SER A 131 15.63 5.58 -0.63
N LYS A 132 16.91 5.23 -0.42
CA LYS A 132 18.00 5.90 -1.14
C LYS A 132 18.15 5.21 -2.49
N THR A 133 17.89 5.96 -3.56
CA THR A 133 18.45 5.69 -4.88
C THR A 133 19.96 5.47 -4.74
N ARG A 134 20.48 4.34 -5.22
CA ARG A 134 21.91 4.24 -5.58
C ARG A 134 22.17 5.30 -6.66
N THR A 135 22.53 6.51 -6.25
CA THR A 135 23.33 7.37 -7.12
C THR A 135 24.66 6.67 -7.27
N GLU A 136 24.93 6.21 -8.50
CA GLU A 136 26.28 5.85 -8.95
C GLU A 136 27.30 6.95 -8.64
#